data_AF-A0ABD6A5H4-F1
#
_entry.id   AF-A0ABD6A5H4-F1
#
_cell.length_a   1.000
_cell.length_b   1.000
_cell.length_c   1.000
_cell.angle_alpha   90.00
_cell.angle_beta   90.00
_cell.angle_gamma   90.00
#
_symmetry.space_group_name_H-M   'P 1'
#
loop_
_entity.id
_entity.type
_entity.pdbx_description
1 polymer ?
#
loop_
_entity_poly.entity_id
_entity_poly.type
_entity_poly.pdbx_seq_one_letter_code
_entity_poly.pdbx_strand_id
1 'polypeptide(L)'
;MNAARLLAPVVSTLAVCAYGLVGRSRLDPDASWPERLHRRWLPTLAAPAERWLPGTAAREVSEDEYALTLPLPPERVDRRLHERGFVRHPLARVKTREGVESVGSWVLLDHLLAPRMLHAMLFASEDGGATHVYAHEEYSSLNPLVAYAHYAGDGQSAAAGVARVRELLA
;
A
#
# COMPACT_ATOMS: atom_id res chain seq x y z
N MET A 1 4.93 -25.65 -9.19
CA MET A 1 4.18 -24.85 -8.20
C MET A 1 4.87 -23.50 -8.08
N ASN A 2 4.18 -22.38 -8.32
CA ASN A 2 4.81 -21.05 -8.32
C ASN A 2 5.34 -20.71 -6.91
N ALA A 3 6.60 -20.26 -6.79
CA ALA A 3 7.23 -19.90 -5.52
C ALA A 3 6.39 -18.89 -4.71
N ALA A 4 5.66 -17.99 -5.38
CA ALA A 4 4.76 -17.04 -4.74
C ALA A 4 3.63 -17.71 -3.94
N ARG A 5 3.08 -18.85 -4.40
CA ARG A 5 2.04 -19.59 -3.67
C ARG A 5 2.55 -20.24 -2.38
N LEU A 6 3.86 -20.45 -2.26
CA LEU A 6 4.49 -20.97 -1.05
C LEU A 6 4.96 -19.85 -0.12
N LEU A 7 5.58 -18.81 -0.69
CA LEU A 7 6.23 -17.76 0.09
C LEU A 7 5.27 -16.67 0.56
N ALA A 8 4.26 -16.32 -0.25
CA ALA A 8 3.33 -15.25 0.11
C ALA A 8 2.55 -15.53 1.40
N PRO A 9 2.04 -16.77 1.65
CA PRO A 9 1.40 -17.08 2.94
C PRO A 9 2.35 -16.95 4.13
N VAL A 10 3.63 -17.30 3.97
CA VAL A 10 4.64 -17.20 5.02
C VAL A 10 4.93 -15.73 5.34
N VAL A 11 5.20 -14.91 4.32
CA VAL A 11 5.44 -13.46 4.47
C VAL A 11 4.21 -12.78 5.09
N SER A 12 3.02 -13.13 4.61
CA SER A 12 1.75 -12.62 5.14
C SER A 12 1.58 -12.96 6.62
N THR A 13 1.83 -14.22 7.01
CA THR A 13 1.72 -14.67 8.40
C THR A 13 2.72 -13.94 9.30
N LEU A 14 3.97 -13.80 8.87
CA LEU A 14 5.00 -13.07 9.62
C LEU A 14 4.61 -11.60 9.80
N ALA A 15 4.07 -10.96 8.75
CA ALA A 15 3.58 -9.60 8.83
C ALA A 15 2.39 -9.48 9.78
N VAL A 16 1.38 -10.35 9.70
CA VAL A 16 0.24 -10.37 10.63
C VAL A 16 0.69 -10.56 12.08
N CYS A 17 1.63 -11.47 12.33
CA CYS A 17 2.23 -11.65 13.66
C CYS A 17 2.95 -10.38 14.11
N ALA A 18 3.74 -9.74 13.24
CA ALA A 18 4.39 -8.48 13.56
C ALA A 18 3.36 -7.38 13.86
N TYR A 19 2.28 -7.27 13.09
CA TYR A 19 1.15 -6.37 13.34
C TYR A 19 0.50 -6.62 14.71
N GLY A 20 0.27 -7.89 15.06
CA GLY A 20 -0.30 -8.29 16.35
C GLY A 20 0.63 -7.98 17.53
N LEU A 21 1.94 -8.15 17.36
CA LEU A 21 2.96 -7.86 18.38
C LEU A 21 3.23 -6.36 18.55
N VAL A 22 3.18 -5.61 17.45
CA VAL A 22 3.45 -4.16 17.43
C VAL A 22 2.23 -3.36 17.90
N GLY A 23 1.03 -3.91 17.72
CA GLY A 23 -0.25 -3.28 18.08
C GLY A 23 -0.70 -2.25 17.04
N ARG A 24 -2.02 -2.16 16.78
CA ARG A 24 -2.58 -1.21 15.78
C ARG A 24 -2.22 0.25 16.07
N SER A 25 -1.99 0.60 17.33
CA SER A 25 -1.61 1.95 17.79
C SER A 25 -0.25 2.43 17.30
N ARG A 26 0.59 1.57 16.71
CA ARG A 26 1.90 1.95 16.14
C ARG A 26 1.91 2.00 14.61
N LEU A 27 0.73 2.00 13.97
CA LEU A 27 0.52 2.27 12.54
C LEU A 27 -0.10 3.65 12.30
N ASP A 28 -0.10 4.47 13.35
CA ASP A 28 -0.51 5.87 13.36
C ASP A 28 0.29 6.67 12.31
N PRO A 29 -0.29 7.70 11.67
CA PRO A 29 0.44 8.62 10.79
C PRO A 29 1.77 9.13 11.35
N ASP A 30 1.89 9.30 12.68
CA ASP A 30 3.12 9.76 13.33
C ASP A 30 4.17 8.65 13.52
N ALA A 31 3.83 7.39 13.24
CA ALA A 31 4.75 6.27 13.33
C ALA A 31 5.75 6.32 12.16
N SER A 32 6.99 6.70 12.47
CA SER A 32 8.05 6.86 11.47
C SER A 32 8.72 5.55 11.00
N TRP A 33 8.40 4.41 11.62
CA TRP A 33 9.05 3.13 11.31
C TRP A 33 8.54 2.42 10.04
N PRO A 34 7.23 2.43 9.68
CA PRO A 34 6.75 1.82 8.45
C PRO A 34 7.35 2.52 7.22
N GLU A 35 7.49 3.84 7.30
CA GLU A 35 8.08 4.63 6.22
C GLU A 35 9.60 4.43 6.12
N ARG A 36 10.31 4.29 7.25
CA ARG A 36 11.73 3.85 7.23
C ARG A 36 11.88 2.46 6.61
N LEU A 37 11.01 1.51 6.95
CA LEU A 37 11.03 0.17 6.36
C LEU A 37 10.80 0.25 4.84
N HIS A 38 9.79 1.03 4.42
CA HIS A 38 9.39 1.19 3.03
C HIS A 38 10.43 1.92 2.17
N ARG A 39 11.07 2.97 2.68
CA ARG A 39 12.06 3.74 1.91
C ARG A 39 13.48 3.19 1.99
N ARG A 40 13.88 2.57 3.11
CA ARG A 40 15.29 2.21 3.34
C ARG A 40 15.60 0.74 3.06
N TRP A 41 14.69 -0.16 3.39
CA TRP A 41 14.96 -1.60 3.42
C TRP A 41 14.24 -2.34 2.31
N LEU A 42 12.98 -1.99 2.05
CA LEU A 42 12.18 -2.63 1.03
C LEU A 42 12.79 -2.58 -0.38
N PRO A 43 13.30 -1.45 -0.90
CA PRO A 43 13.88 -1.41 -2.26
C PRO A 43 15.07 -2.35 -2.41
N THR A 44 15.93 -2.41 -1.38
CA THR A 44 17.14 -3.26 -1.35
C THR A 44 16.80 -4.75 -1.29
N LEU A 45 15.72 -5.11 -0.60
CA LEU A 45 15.27 -6.50 -0.46
C LEU A 45 14.34 -6.92 -1.60
N ALA A 46 13.61 -5.97 -2.21
CA ALA A 46 12.61 -6.21 -3.23
C ALA A 46 13.22 -6.70 -4.55
N ALA A 47 14.29 -6.06 -5.04
CA ALA A 47 14.94 -6.46 -6.28
C ALA A 47 15.38 -7.94 -6.29
N PRO A 48 16.07 -8.47 -5.26
CA PRO A 48 16.39 -9.90 -5.20
C PRO A 48 15.18 -10.79 -4.85
N ALA A 49 14.16 -10.27 -4.15
CA ALA A 49 12.94 -11.01 -3.83
C ALA A 49 12.04 -11.25 -5.06
N GLU A 50 12.09 -10.38 -6.09
CA GLU A 50 11.26 -10.46 -7.30
C GLU A 50 11.32 -11.84 -7.99
N ARG A 51 12.48 -12.50 -7.91
CA ARG A 51 12.67 -13.86 -8.45
C ARG A 51 11.73 -14.90 -7.82
N TRP A 52 11.34 -14.70 -6.56
CA TRP A 52 10.61 -15.65 -5.74
C TRP A 52 9.20 -15.16 -5.40
N LEU A 53 9.04 -13.85 -5.28
CA LEU A 53 7.80 -13.12 -5.04
C LEU A 53 7.72 -12.00 -6.08
N PRO A 54 7.14 -12.27 -7.27
CA PRO A 54 6.89 -11.24 -8.27
C PRO A 54 6.05 -10.10 -7.67
N GLY A 55 6.21 -8.88 -8.19
CA GLY A 55 5.45 -7.73 -7.69
C GLY A 55 6.02 -7.09 -6.43
N THR A 56 7.30 -7.32 -6.11
CA THR A 56 8.00 -6.67 -4.98
C THR A 56 8.87 -5.50 -5.43
N ALA A 57 9.53 -5.57 -6.60
CA ALA A 57 10.35 -4.48 -7.17
C ALA A 57 9.52 -3.19 -7.37
N ALA A 58 10.08 -1.98 -7.46
CA ALA A 58 9.26 -0.78 -7.68
C ALA A 58 8.42 -0.82 -8.99
N ARG A 59 7.25 -0.16 -9.06
CA ARG A 59 6.54 0.09 -10.33
C ARG A 59 6.02 1.51 -10.46
N GLU A 60 5.91 1.91 -11.72
CA GLU A 60 5.14 3.07 -12.12
C GLU A 60 3.64 2.87 -11.88
N VAL A 61 2.96 3.92 -11.42
CA VAL A 61 1.49 3.97 -11.35
C VAL A 61 0.89 4.23 -12.74
N SER A 62 -0.28 3.67 -13.00
CA SER A 62 -1.07 3.98 -14.21
C SER A 62 -1.96 5.19 -13.95
N GLU A 63 -2.26 5.96 -14.99
CA GLU A 63 -3.26 7.05 -14.94
C GLU A 63 -4.66 6.54 -14.58
N ASP A 64 -4.98 5.27 -14.88
CA ASP A 64 -6.26 4.65 -14.48
C ASP A 64 -6.38 4.54 -12.95
N GLU A 65 -5.26 4.54 -12.23
CA GLU A 65 -5.23 4.51 -10.77
C GLU A 65 -5.41 5.91 -10.17
N TYR A 66 -5.39 6.99 -10.97
CA TYR A 66 -5.55 8.34 -10.44
C TYR A 66 -6.95 8.57 -9.88
N ALA A 67 -7.03 8.85 -8.57
CA ALA A 67 -8.28 9.11 -7.89
C ALA A 67 -8.60 10.60 -7.88
N LEU A 68 -7.82 11.40 -7.17
CA LEU A 68 -8.03 12.85 -7.07
C LEU A 68 -6.77 13.57 -6.63
N THR A 69 -6.80 14.90 -6.72
CA THR A 69 -5.81 15.78 -6.10
C THR A 69 -6.46 16.52 -4.96
N LEU A 70 -5.84 16.47 -3.77
CA LEU A 70 -6.24 17.26 -2.62
C LEU A 70 -5.34 18.49 -2.51
N PRO A 71 -5.90 19.70 -2.31
CA PRO A 71 -5.12 20.92 -2.10
C PRO A 71 -4.59 20.98 -0.66
N LEU A 72 -3.92 19.91 -0.24
CA LEU A 72 -3.36 19.69 1.08
C LEU A 72 -1.99 19.02 0.94
N PRO A 73 -1.02 19.35 1.80
CA PRO A 73 0.26 18.66 1.81
C PRO A 73 0.11 17.21 2.33
N PRO A 74 1.04 16.29 2.00
CA PRO A 74 0.93 14.87 2.31
C PRO A 74 0.64 14.56 3.78
N GLU A 75 1.22 15.30 4.73
CA GLU A 75 1.07 15.06 6.17
C GLU A 75 -0.37 15.34 6.67
N ARG A 76 -1.10 16.19 5.95
CA ARG A 76 -2.52 16.46 6.22
C ARG A 76 -3.40 15.38 5.60
N VAL A 77 -3.04 14.89 4.42
CA VAL A 77 -3.75 13.78 3.76
C VAL A 77 -3.56 12.48 4.50
N ASP A 78 -2.35 12.21 5.02
CA ASP A 78 -2.04 11.08 5.90
C ASP A 78 -2.97 11.03 7.12
N ARG A 79 -3.12 12.16 7.82
CA ARG A 79 -4.04 12.28 8.96
C ARG A 79 -5.49 12.05 8.56
N ARG A 80 -5.93 12.65 7.45
CA ARG A 80 -7.29 12.47 6.93
C ARG A 80 -7.58 11.01 6.59
N LEU A 81 -6.63 10.30 5.98
CA LEU A 81 -6.76 8.86 5.69
C LEU A 81 -6.87 8.05 6.99
N HIS A 82 -6.01 8.34 7.97
CA HIS A 82 -6.06 7.68 9.26
C HIS A 82 -7.40 7.86 9.98
N GLU A 83 -7.94 9.09 10.01
CA GLU A 83 -9.26 9.40 10.57
C GLU A 83 -10.40 8.65 9.87
N ARG A 84 -10.22 8.30 8.59
CA ARG A 84 -11.14 7.44 7.82
C ARG A 84 -10.89 5.94 7.99
N GLY A 85 -10.02 5.55 8.92
CA GLY A 85 -9.75 4.17 9.29
C GLY A 85 -8.66 3.49 8.44
N PHE A 86 -7.97 4.22 7.57
CA PHE A 86 -6.82 3.66 6.87
C PHE A 86 -5.64 3.44 7.82
N VAL A 87 -4.84 2.43 7.51
CA VAL A 87 -3.58 2.12 8.20
C VAL A 87 -2.44 2.05 7.20
N ARG A 88 -1.21 2.35 7.63
CA ARG A 88 -0.02 2.22 6.77
C ARG A 88 0.13 0.79 6.26
N HIS A 89 0.57 0.63 5.01
CA HIS A 89 0.81 -0.66 4.37
C HIS A 89 2.32 -0.92 4.16
N PRO A 90 3.01 -1.54 5.14
CA PRO A 90 4.46 -1.74 5.12
C PRO A 90 4.91 -2.85 4.17
N LEU A 91 3.99 -3.67 3.65
CA LEU A 91 4.29 -4.70 2.64
C LEU A 91 4.05 -4.20 1.21
N ALA A 92 3.78 -2.90 1.03
CA ALA A 92 3.47 -2.40 -0.29
C ALA A 92 4.74 -2.43 -1.15
N ARG A 93 4.55 -2.84 -2.39
CA ARG A 93 5.49 -2.57 -3.47
C ARG A 93 5.67 -1.04 -3.58
N VAL A 94 6.91 -0.57 -3.66
CA VAL A 94 7.20 0.85 -3.92
C VAL A 94 6.55 1.30 -5.23
N LYS A 95 5.92 2.47 -5.20
CA LYS A 95 5.23 3.06 -6.35
C LYS A 95 5.94 4.32 -6.78
N THR A 96 6.06 4.51 -8.08
CA THR A 96 6.65 5.70 -8.69
C THR A 96 5.65 6.39 -9.58
N ARG A 97 5.77 7.71 -9.69
CA ARG A 97 5.09 8.57 -10.64
C ARG A 97 6.14 9.48 -11.27
N GLU A 98 6.36 9.35 -12.57
CA GLU A 98 7.38 10.04 -13.34
C GLU A 98 8.77 9.89 -12.70
N GLY A 99 9.05 8.70 -12.13
CA GLY A 99 10.29 8.42 -11.41
C GLY A 99 10.35 8.94 -9.96
N VAL A 100 9.33 9.65 -9.48
CA VAL A 100 9.22 10.11 -8.09
C VAL A 100 8.52 9.05 -7.24
N GLU A 101 9.13 8.63 -6.13
CA GLU A 101 8.55 7.64 -5.22
C GLU A 101 7.32 8.18 -4.47
N SER A 102 6.37 7.30 -4.19
CA SER A 102 5.22 7.59 -3.34
C SER A 102 5.68 7.98 -1.93
N VAL A 103 5.10 9.05 -1.39
CA VAL A 103 5.35 9.55 -0.03
C VAL A 103 4.43 8.91 1.01
N GLY A 104 3.42 8.15 0.58
CA GLY A 104 2.53 7.44 1.48
C GLY A 104 1.88 6.22 0.83
N SER A 105 1.74 5.15 1.60
CA SER A 105 1.02 3.92 1.22
C SER A 105 0.10 3.50 2.36
N TRP A 106 -1.19 3.43 2.06
CA TRP A 106 -2.27 3.26 3.02
C TRP A 106 -3.26 2.22 2.55
N VAL A 107 -3.79 1.43 3.47
CA VAL A 107 -4.88 0.50 3.19
C VAL A 107 -6.06 0.66 4.12
N LEU A 108 -7.25 0.48 3.57
CA LEU A 108 -8.49 0.28 4.30
C LEU A 108 -8.95 -1.17 4.12
N LEU A 109 -9.29 -1.81 5.24
CA LEU A 109 -9.68 -3.22 5.33
C LEU A 109 -10.76 -3.38 6.41
N ASP A 110 -11.75 -4.23 6.16
CA ASP A 110 -12.85 -4.48 7.10
C ASP A 110 -12.36 -5.14 8.40
N HIS A 111 -11.43 -6.08 8.28
CA HIS A 111 -10.75 -6.75 9.38
C HIS A 111 -9.36 -7.22 8.94
N LEU A 112 -8.47 -7.57 9.89
CA LEU A 112 -7.03 -7.81 9.62
C LEU A 112 -6.76 -8.83 8.51
N LEU A 113 -7.59 -9.87 8.43
CA LEU A 113 -7.52 -10.94 7.45
C LEU A 113 -8.58 -10.81 6.34
N ALA A 114 -9.11 -9.60 6.09
CA ALA A 114 -10.06 -9.39 4.99
C ALA A 114 -9.40 -9.84 3.67
N PRO A 115 -10.13 -10.50 2.76
CA PRO A 115 -9.56 -11.02 1.52
C PRO A 115 -9.18 -9.90 0.55
N ARG A 116 -9.81 -8.73 0.67
CA ARG A 116 -9.58 -7.58 -0.20
C ARG A 116 -9.25 -6.35 0.63
N MET A 117 -8.52 -5.43 0.02
CA MET A 117 -8.15 -4.16 0.62
C MET A 117 -8.23 -3.04 -0.41
N LEU A 118 -8.59 -1.85 0.06
CA LEU A 118 -8.49 -0.62 -0.71
C LEU A 118 -7.12 0.01 -0.44
N HIS A 119 -6.30 0.17 -1.46
CA HIS A 119 -4.96 0.72 -1.35
C HIS A 119 -4.94 2.14 -1.93
N ALA A 120 -4.53 3.11 -1.12
CA ALA A 120 -4.29 4.49 -1.51
C ALA A 120 -2.79 4.82 -1.45
N MET A 121 -2.29 5.43 -2.51
CA MET A 121 -0.89 5.82 -2.73
C MET A 121 -0.83 7.34 -2.87
N LEU A 122 0.09 7.97 -2.14
CA LEU A 122 0.22 9.42 -2.11
C LEU A 122 1.48 9.87 -2.83
N PHE A 123 1.36 10.91 -3.65
CA PHE A 123 2.47 11.61 -4.28
C PHE A 123 2.32 13.10 -4.00
N ALA A 124 3.38 13.74 -3.50
CA ALA A 124 3.40 15.18 -3.31
C ALA A 124 3.41 15.90 -4.68
N SER A 125 2.78 17.07 -4.76
CA SER A 125 3.03 18.01 -5.86
C SER A 125 4.46 18.56 -5.77
N GLU A 126 4.97 19.13 -6.86
CA GLU A 126 6.33 19.69 -6.92
C GLU A 126 6.59 20.76 -5.85
N ASP A 127 5.58 21.58 -5.55
CA ASP A 127 5.65 22.63 -4.51
C ASP A 127 5.31 22.12 -3.10
N GLY A 128 4.93 20.84 -2.96
CA GLY A 128 4.50 20.21 -1.72
C GLY A 128 3.16 20.71 -1.16
N GLY A 129 2.46 21.61 -1.85
CA GLY A 129 1.20 22.21 -1.38
C GLY A 129 -0.03 21.33 -1.60
N ALA A 130 0.07 20.34 -2.49
CA ALA A 130 -0.99 19.43 -2.85
C ALA A 130 -0.52 17.97 -2.83
N THR A 131 -1.49 17.06 -2.82
CA THR A 131 -1.23 15.62 -2.85
C THR A 131 -2.07 14.98 -3.93
N HIS A 132 -1.42 14.28 -4.85
CA HIS A 132 -2.06 13.40 -5.80
C HIS A 132 -2.29 12.05 -5.15
N VAL A 133 -3.54 11.59 -5.19
CA VAL A 133 -3.95 10.30 -4.63
C VAL A 133 -4.24 9.34 -5.75
N TYR A 134 -3.52 8.22 -5.77
CA TYR A 134 -3.76 7.08 -6.65
C TYR A 134 -4.34 5.93 -5.83
N ALA A 135 -5.16 5.08 -6.44
CA ALA A 135 -5.83 4.00 -5.74
C ALA A 135 -6.16 2.79 -6.61
N HIS A 136 -6.19 1.62 -5.98
CA HIS A 136 -6.81 0.42 -6.50
C HIS A 136 -7.38 -0.44 -5.37
N GLU A 137 -8.31 -1.30 -5.70
CA GLU A 137 -8.72 -2.42 -4.84
C GLU A 137 -7.96 -3.67 -5.26
N GLU A 138 -7.46 -4.44 -4.31
CA GLU A 138 -6.68 -5.65 -4.59
C GLU A 138 -6.87 -6.73 -3.51
N TYR A 139 -6.37 -7.94 -3.77
CA TYR A 139 -6.28 -8.95 -2.72
C TYR A 139 -5.33 -8.50 -1.62
N SER A 140 -5.67 -8.85 -0.39
CA SER A 140 -4.91 -8.46 0.78
C SER A 140 -3.59 -9.21 0.89
N SER A 141 -2.50 -8.46 1.00
CA SER A 141 -1.18 -9.01 1.33
C SER A 141 -1.12 -9.58 2.77
N LEU A 142 -2.06 -9.17 3.63
CA LEU A 142 -2.16 -9.57 5.04
C LEU A 142 -3.03 -10.81 5.26
N ASN A 143 -3.69 -11.34 4.23
CA ASN A 143 -4.43 -12.59 4.34
C ASN A 143 -3.63 -13.73 3.69
N PRO A 144 -3.09 -14.70 4.48
CA PRO A 144 -2.26 -15.77 3.95
C PRO A 144 -2.94 -16.66 2.88
N LEU A 145 -4.27 -16.71 2.85
CA LEU A 145 -5.03 -17.50 1.89
C LEU A 145 -5.07 -16.88 0.49
N VAL A 146 -4.91 -15.55 0.38
CA VAL A 146 -5.02 -14.81 -0.88
C VAL A 146 -3.80 -13.93 -1.18
N ALA A 147 -2.83 -13.85 -0.26
CA ALA A 147 -1.64 -13.00 -0.40
C ALA A 147 -0.84 -13.28 -1.69
N TYR A 148 -0.86 -14.51 -2.21
CA TYR A 148 -0.18 -14.80 -3.48
C TYR A 148 -0.77 -14.00 -4.66
N ALA A 149 -2.08 -13.72 -4.64
CA ALA A 149 -2.78 -13.01 -5.70
C ALA A 149 -2.44 -11.51 -5.67
N HIS A 150 -2.17 -10.95 -4.48
CA HIS A 150 -1.62 -9.60 -4.34
C HIS A 150 -0.30 -9.44 -5.11
N TYR A 151 0.66 -10.34 -4.86
CA TYR A 151 1.96 -10.33 -5.53
C TYR A 151 1.85 -10.58 -7.05
N ALA A 152 0.90 -11.42 -7.47
CA ALA A 152 0.61 -11.63 -8.89
C ALA A 152 -0.07 -10.43 -9.58
N GLY A 153 -0.66 -9.50 -8.81
CA GLY A 153 -1.54 -8.45 -9.34
C GLY A 153 -2.90 -8.97 -9.83
N ASP A 154 -3.24 -10.22 -9.51
CA ASP A 154 -4.48 -10.86 -9.96
C ASP A 154 -5.69 -10.18 -9.32
N GLY A 155 -6.69 -9.79 -10.12
CA GLY A 155 -7.94 -9.21 -9.58
C GLY A 155 -7.79 -7.82 -8.96
N GLN A 156 -6.70 -7.10 -9.26
CA GLN A 156 -6.56 -5.67 -8.99
C GLN A 156 -7.55 -4.88 -9.84
N SER A 157 -8.21 -3.88 -9.23
CA SER A 157 -9.17 -3.01 -9.89
C SER A 157 -8.90 -1.54 -9.55
N ALA A 158 -8.34 -0.81 -10.51
CA ALA A 158 -8.17 0.63 -10.40
C ALA A 158 -9.52 1.36 -10.32
N ALA A 159 -10.47 0.99 -11.19
CA ALA A 159 -11.80 1.59 -11.22
C ALA A 159 -12.55 1.51 -9.88
N ALA A 160 -12.56 0.33 -9.24
CA ALA A 160 -13.20 0.16 -7.93
C ALA A 160 -12.47 0.99 -6.86
N GLY A 161 -11.13 0.96 -6.86
CA GLY A 161 -10.34 1.70 -5.88
C GLY A 161 -10.49 3.22 -6.01
N VAL A 162 -10.43 3.74 -7.23
CA VAL A 162 -10.64 5.16 -7.54
C VAL A 162 -12.01 5.63 -7.11
N ALA A 163 -13.08 4.88 -7.45
CA ALA A 163 -14.44 5.23 -7.05
C ALA A 163 -14.57 5.31 -5.53
N ARG A 164 -14.04 4.31 -4.81
CA ARG A 164 -14.14 4.23 -3.35
C ARG A 164 -13.31 5.31 -2.65
N VAL A 165 -12.10 5.60 -3.13
CA VAL A 165 -11.27 6.69 -2.57
C VAL A 165 -11.92 8.05 -2.82
N ARG A 166 -12.52 8.28 -3.99
CA ARG A 166 -13.29 9.52 -4.24
C ARG A 166 -14.46 9.67 -3.28
N GLU A 167 -15.24 8.61 -3.05
CA GLU A 167 -16.34 8.62 -2.08
C GLU A 167 -15.86 8.95 -0.65
N LEU A 168 -14.67 8.47 -0.27
CA LEU A 168 -14.12 8.68 1.05
C LEU A 168 -13.40 10.04 1.20
N LEU A 169 -12.81 10.61 0.15
CA LEU A 169 -11.92 11.77 0.28
C LEU A 169 -12.37 13.03 -0.48
N ALA A 170 -13.34 12.94 -1.38
CA ALA A 170 -14.03 14.14 -1.88
C ALA A 170 -14.79 14.81 -0.73
#